data_AF-A0AA44KXW5-F1
#
_entry.id   AF-A0AA44KXW5-F1
#
_cell.length_a   1.000
_cell.length_b   1.000
_cell.length_c   1.000
_cell.angle_alpha   90.00
_cell.angle_beta   90.00
_cell.angle_gamma   90.00
#
_symmetry.space_group_name_H-M   'P 1'
#
loop_
_entity.id
_entity.type
_entity.pdbx_description
1 polymer ?
#
loop_
_entity_poly.entity_id
_entity_poly.type
_entity_poly.pdbx_seq_one_letter_code
_entity_poly.pdbx_strand_id
1 'polypeptide(L)'
;MLRKPVDRIFSQYHHYKRNNWINSELTFEQFIKHKLYVCNHQTLCLSGTDIPNLNIAKKNIIDHFVLVGITDMYKESLFLMKNHFNWKDLKYNKLNSFIAPSIIKSIPNELIIQINNDNNLDLELYEFAKDLLNKKIKSLSESQRNELHHFSPFI
;
A
#
# COMPACT_ATOMS: atom_id res chain seq x y z
N MET A 1 -0.74 2.38 5.89
CA MET A 1 -0.17 1.19 5.20
C MET A 1 0.26 1.63 3.81
N LEU A 2 1.36 1.07 3.31
CA LEU A 2 1.84 1.33 1.96
C LEU A 2 1.20 0.40 0.95
N ARG A 3 1.18 0.84 -0.30
CA ARG A 3 0.64 0.10 -1.44
C ARG A 3 1.49 0.35 -2.67
N LYS A 4 1.63 -0.68 -3.50
CA LYS A 4 2.31 -0.57 -4.80
C LYS A 4 1.71 0.60 -5.62
N PRO A 5 2.53 1.45 -6.27
CA PRO A 5 2.04 2.65 -6.93
C PRO A 5 0.89 2.43 -7.93
N VAL A 6 1.01 1.44 -8.81
CA VAL A 6 -0.02 1.11 -9.81
C VAL A 6 -1.37 0.83 -9.15
N ASP A 7 -1.39 -0.06 -8.16
CA ASP A 7 -2.61 -0.40 -7.44
C ASP A 7 -3.18 0.79 -6.65
N ARG A 8 -2.30 1.62 -6.06
CA ARG A 8 -2.69 2.83 -5.33
C ARG A 8 -3.37 3.83 -6.26
N ILE A 9 -2.76 4.12 -7.39
CA ILE A 9 -3.26 5.09 -8.38
C ILE A 9 -4.57 4.61 -9.00
N PHE A 10 -4.67 3.32 -9.35
CA PHE A 10 -5.92 2.74 -9.83
C PHE A 10 -7.04 2.85 -8.78
N SER A 11 -6.73 2.57 -7.51
CA SER A 11 -7.67 2.74 -6.40
C SER A 11 -8.11 4.19 -6.23
N GLN A 12 -7.19 5.13 -6.37
CA GLN A 12 -7.42 6.56 -6.22
C GLN A 12 -8.35 7.08 -7.32
N TYR A 13 -8.09 6.71 -8.58
CA TYR A 13 -8.96 7.05 -9.71
C TYR A 13 -10.42 6.63 -9.47
N HIS A 14 -10.64 5.37 -9.07
CA HIS A 14 -11.99 4.89 -8.80
C HIS A 14 -12.62 5.51 -7.55
N HIS A 15 -11.82 5.84 -6.53
CA HIS A 15 -12.30 6.60 -5.39
C HIS A 15 -12.76 8.01 -5.81
N TYR A 16 -11.99 8.71 -6.65
CA TYR A 16 -12.34 10.04 -7.14
C TYR A 16 -13.61 10.01 -8.00
N LYS A 17 -13.75 9.00 -8.88
CA LYS A 17 -14.99 8.79 -9.65
C LYS A 17 -16.20 8.56 -8.74
N ARG A 18 -16.10 7.64 -7.77
CA ARG A 18 -17.22 7.32 -6.87
C ARG A 18 -17.68 8.51 -6.02
N ASN A 19 -16.79 9.45 -5.74
CA ASN A 19 -17.10 10.65 -4.97
C ASN A 19 -17.39 11.88 -5.85
N ASN A 20 -17.47 11.71 -7.17
CA ASN A 20 -17.69 12.80 -8.13
C ASN A 20 -16.66 13.94 -8.03
N TRP A 21 -15.43 13.65 -7.63
CA TRP A 21 -14.33 14.65 -7.56
C TRP A 21 -13.65 14.87 -8.91
N ILE A 22 -13.89 13.99 -9.86
CA ILE A 22 -13.47 14.08 -11.26
C ILE A 22 -14.67 13.76 -12.15
N ASN A 23 -14.60 14.19 -13.40
CA ASN A 23 -15.62 13.92 -14.40
C ASN A 23 -15.87 12.40 -14.56
N SER A 24 -17.14 11.98 -14.59
CA SER A 24 -17.56 10.57 -14.76
C SER A 24 -17.03 9.95 -16.06
N GLU A 25 -16.87 10.76 -17.10
CA GLU A 25 -16.38 10.34 -18.43
C GLU A 25 -14.85 10.29 -18.53
N LEU A 26 -14.13 10.87 -17.55
CA LEU A 26 -12.67 10.86 -17.57
C LEU A 26 -12.14 9.42 -17.53
N THR A 27 -11.37 9.00 -18.52
CA THR A 27 -10.81 7.64 -18.54
C THR A 27 -9.62 7.51 -17.57
N PHE A 28 -9.25 6.28 -17.24
CA PHE A 28 -8.05 6.04 -16.44
C PHE A 28 -6.79 6.53 -17.16
N GLU A 29 -6.71 6.33 -18.47
CA GLU A 29 -5.60 6.85 -19.28
C GLU A 29 -5.48 8.38 -19.20
N GLN A 30 -6.60 9.10 -19.34
CA GLN A 30 -6.62 10.57 -19.19
C GLN A 30 -6.22 10.99 -17.77
N PHE A 31 -6.67 10.25 -16.74
CA PHE A 31 -6.27 10.47 -15.35
C PHE A 31 -4.74 10.40 -15.16
N ILE A 32 -4.10 9.43 -15.82
CA ILE A 32 -2.64 9.28 -15.81
C ILE A 32 -1.94 10.37 -16.63
N LYS A 33 -2.35 10.56 -17.88
CA LYS A 33 -1.73 11.53 -18.80
C LYS A 33 -1.79 12.97 -18.27
N HIS A 34 -2.88 13.35 -17.63
CA HIS A 34 -3.04 14.68 -17.03
C HIS A 34 -2.47 14.77 -15.60
N LYS A 35 -1.87 13.70 -15.06
CA LYS A 35 -1.29 13.63 -13.71
C LYS A 35 -2.25 14.15 -12.63
N LEU A 36 -3.48 13.66 -12.63
CA LEU A 36 -4.51 14.06 -11.66
C LEU A 36 -4.33 13.40 -10.27
N TYR A 37 -3.07 13.15 -9.90
CA TYR A 37 -2.64 12.59 -8.64
C TYR A 37 -1.31 13.23 -8.22
N VAL A 38 -1.01 13.17 -6.92
CA VAL A 38 0.29 13.57 -6.40
C VAL A 38 1.31 12.45 -6.65
N CYS A 39 2.37 12.77 -7.38
CA CYS A 39 3.52 11.91 -7.62
C CYS A 39 4.29 11.65 -6.31
N ASN A 40 4.73 10.42 -6.07
CA ASN A 40 5.50 10.03 -4.87
C ASN A 40 4.80 10.43 -3.55
N HIS A 41 3.46 10.37 -3.54
CA HIS A 41 2.66 10.83 -2.40
C HIS A 41 2.95 10.06 -1.10
N GLN A 42 3.19 8.74 -1.16
CA GLN A 42 3.45 7.98 0.07
C GLN A 42 4.82 8.37 0.67
N THR A 43 5.80 8.61 -0.18
CA THR A 43 7.12 9.11 0.20
C THR A 43 7.01 10.51 0.78
N LEU A 44 6.21 11.40 0.16
CA LEU A 44 5.92 12.73 0.70
C LEU A 44 5.35 12.64 2.12
N CYS A 45 4.28 11.87 2.31
CA CYS A 45 3.65 11.71 3.63
C CYS A 45 4.61 11.16 4.69
N LEU A 46 5.44 10.17 4.34
CA LEU A 46 6.34 9.53 5.31
C LEU A 46 7.62 10.32 5.57
N SER A 47 8.07 11.13 4.61
CA SER A 47 9.20 12.05 4.81
C SER A 47 8.79 13.25 5.66
N GLY A 48 7.53 13.71 5.57
CA GLY A 48 7.06 14.88 6.31
C GLY A 48 7.71 16.19 5.83
N THR A 49 8.25 16.20 4.62
CA THR A 49 8.90 17.36 3.99
C THR A 49 8.00 17.96 2.91
N ASP A 50 8.34 19.15 2.41
CA ASP A 50 7.55 19.84 1.37
C ASP A 50 7.62 19.13 0.00
N ILE A 51 8.73 18.43 -0.26
CA ILE A 51 8.94 17.60 -1.44
C ILE A 51 9.25 16.16 -1.03
N PRO A 52 8.91 15.13 -1.82
CA PRO A 52 9.16 13.75 -1.44
C PRO A 52 10.66 13.46 -1.24
N ASN A 53 11.05 12.98 -0.06
CA ASN A 53 12.43 12.60 0.23
C ASN A 53 12.53 11.15 0.71
N LEU A 54 13.08 10.28 -0.14
CA LEU A 54 13.14 8.85 0.15
C LEU A 54 14.00 8.49 1.36
N ASN A 55 15.15 9.15 1.54
CA ASN A 55 16.06 8.85 2.64
C ASN A 55 15.43 9.24 3.98
N ILE A 56 14.77 10.39 4.05
CA ILE A 56 14.04 10.83 5.25
C ILE A 56 12.86 9.89 5.50
N ALA A 57 12.09 9.51 4.47
CA ALA A 57 10.99 8.56 4.64
C ALA A 57 11.48 7.21 5.21
N LYS A 58 12.55 6.62 4.64
CA LYS A 58 13.14 5.37 5.15
C LYS A 58 13.64 5.52 6.59
N LYS A 59 14.31 6.62 6.91
CA LYS A 59 14.77 6.94 8.27
C LYS A 59 13.60 7.03 9.24
N ASN A 60 12.56 7.77 8.89
CA ASN A 60 11.35 7.90 9.71
C ASN A 60 10.70 6.55 9.96
N ILE A 61 10.58 5.68 8.94
CA ILE A 61 10.08 4.31 9.10
C ILE A 61 10.90 3.54 10.16
N ILE A 62 12.23 3.59 10.10
CA ILE A 62 13.10 2.85 11.02
C ILE A 62 12.99 3.41 12.44
N ASP A 63 13.04 4.73 12.59
CA ASP A 63 13.26 5.38 13.87
C ASP A 63 11.97 5.64 14.65
N HIS A 64 10.84 5.77 13.95
CA HIS A 64 9.60 6.28 14.54
C HIS A 64 8.39 5.36 14.36
N PHE A 65 8.44 4.41 13.42
CA PHE A 65 7.33 3.49 13.21
C PHE A 65 7.62 2.12 13.82
N VAL A 66 6.76 1.72 14.76
CA VAL A 66 6.68 0.32 15.24
C VAL A 66 6.56 -0.66 14.06
N LEU A 67 5.68 -0.32 13.12
CA LEU A 67 5.40 -1.10 11.93
C LEU A 67 4.75 -0.24 10.85
N VAL A 68 5.17 -0.44 9.61
CA VAL A 68 4.49 0.04 8.42
C VAL A 68 3.90 -1.15 7.68
N GLY A 69 2.57 -1.25 7.66
CA GLY A 69 1.87 -2.35 7.00
C GLY A 69 1.86 -2.20 5.47
N ILE A 70 1.70 -3.33 4.77
CA ILE A 70 1.68 -3.46 3.32
C ILE A 70 0.31 -3.97 2.87
N THR A 71 -0.33 -3.30 1.91
CA THR A 71 -1.76 -3.50 1.59
C THR A 71 -2.03 -4.87 0.92
N ASP A 72 -1.15 -5.36 0.06
CA ASP A 72 -1.20 -6.71 -0.52
C ASP A 72 -0.80 -7.81 0.49
N MET A 73 -0.27 -7.43 1.65
CA MET A 73 0.02 -8.29 2.80
C MET A 73 -0.80 -7.87 4.02
N TYR A 74 -2.08 -7.56 3.80
CA TYR A 74 -2.95 -6.97 4.82
C TYR A 74 -3.12 -7.87 6.05
N LYS A 75 -3.32 -9.17 5.82
CA LYS A 75 -3.46 -10.19 6.87
C LYS A 75 -2.22 -10.20 7.77
N GLU A 76 -1.05 -10.27 7.16
CA GLU A 76 0.25 -10.32 7.83
C GLU A 76 0.53 -9.02 8.57
N SER A 77 0.24 -7.88 7.94
CA SER A 77 0.40 -6.56 8.56
C SER A 77 -0.46 -6.43 9.81
N LEU A 78 -1.73 -6.82 9.71
CA LEU A 78 -2.68 -6.73 10.82
C LEU A 78 -2.33 -7.71 11.95
N PHE A 79 -1.91 -8.92 11.60
CA PHE A 79 -1.42 -9.90 12.58
C PHE A 79 -0.22 -9.37 13.36
N LEU A 80 0.76 -8.77 12.67
CA LEU A 80 1.94 -8.21 13.34
C LEU A 80 1.57 -7.03 14.26
N MET A 81 0.61 -6.18 13.87
CA MET A 81 0.08 -5.13 14.75
C MET A 81 -0.61 -5.73 15.97
N LYS A 82 -1.49 -6.73 15.76
CA LYS A 82 -2.19 -7.45 16.84
C LYS A 82 -1.20 -7.98 17.88
N ASN A 83 -0.16 -8.67 17.41
CA ASN A 83 0.86 -9.27 18.25
C ASN A 83 1.68 -8.20 18.99
N HIS A 84 2.12 -7.14 18.30
CA HIS A 84 2.93 -6.09 18.90
C HIS A 84 2.17 -5.30 19.98
N PHE A 85 0.92 -4.93 19.72
CA PHE A 85 0.09 -4.15 20.65
C PHE A 85 -0.72 -5.01 21.62
N ASN A 86 -0.52 -6.33 21.60
CA ASN A 86 -1.24 -7.30 22.43
C ASN A 86 -2.77 -7.16 22.35
N TRP A 87 -3.29 -6.92 21.15
CA TRP A 87 -4.73 -6.81 20.92
C TRP A 87 -5.39 -8.18 21.05
N LYS A 88 -6.36 -8.27 21.96
CA LYS A 88 -7.21 -9.45 22.15
C LYS A 88 -8.41 -9.39 21.21
N ASP A 89 -8.87 -10.56 20.76
CA ASP A 89 -10.14 -10.73 20.04
C ASP A 89 -10.30 -9.88 18.76
N LEU A 90 -9.19 -9.64 18.04
CA LEU A 90 -9.22 -8.88 16.80
C LEU A 90 -9.94 -9.66 15.68
N LYS A 91 -11.14 -9.19 15.33
CA LYS A 91 -11.89 -9.61 14.14
C LYS A 91 -11.81 -8.53 13.08
N TYR A 92 -11.64 -8.92 11.82
CA TYR A 92 -11.64 -7.97 10.70
C TYR A 92 -12.38 -8.53 9.50
N ASN A 93 -13.04 -7.65 8.74
CA ASN A 93 -13.70 -7.98 7.48
C ASN A 93 -12.92 -7.36 6.32
N LYS A 94 -12.83 -8.09 5.20
CA LYS A 94 -12.24 -7.56 3.97
C LYS A 94 -13.33 -6.88 3.14
N LEU A 95 -13.54 -5.58 3.37
CA LEU A 95 -14.58 -4.81 2.68
C LEU A 95 -14.19 -4.37 1.25
N ASN A 96 -12.90 -4.10 1.02
CA ASN A 96 -12.41 -3.60 -0.26
C ASN A 96 -11.59 -4.67 -1.00
N SER A 97 -12.27 -5.50 -1.79
CA SER A 97 -11.66 -6.43 -2.76
C SER A 97 -11.53 -5.81 -4.17
N PHE A 98 -11.62 -4.49 -4.26
CA PHE A 98 -11.92 -3.75 -5.48
C PHE A 98 -10.87 -3.89 -6.61
N ILE A 99 -9.65 -4.33 -6.29
CA ILE A 99 -8.57 -4.43 -7.28
C ILE A 99 -8.19 -5.89 -7.42
N ALA A 100 -8.91 -6.58 -8.30
CA ALA A 100 -8.56 -7.92 -8.71
C ALA A 100 -7.25 -7.88 -9.52
N PRO A 101 -6.33 -8.86 -9.33
CA PRO A 101 -5.09 -8.93 -10.11
C PRO A 101 -5.32 -8.96 -11.63
N SER A 102 -6.44 -9.54 -12.09
CA SER A 102 -6.85 -9.55 -13.50
C SER A 102 -7.06 -8.15 -14.06
N ILE A 103 -7.63 -7.24 -13.25
CA ILE A 103 -7.87 -5.85 -13.67
C ILE A 103 -6.55 -5.11 -13.85
N ILE A 104 -5.62 -5.25 -12.90
CA ILE A 104 -4.29 -4.63 -13.02
C ILE A 104 -3.53 -5.16 -14.24
N LYS A 105 -3.65 -6.45 -14.55
CA LYS A 105 -3.06 -7.05 -15.77
C LYS A 105 -3.68 -6.52 -17.07
N SER A 106 -4.87 -5.94 -17.02
CA SER A 106 -5.52 -5.34 -18.19
C SER A 106 -5.10 -3.90 -18.46
N ILE A 107 -4.38 -3.26 -17.52
CA ILE A 107 -3.85 -1.91 -17.71
C ILE A 107 -2.75 -1.93 -18.78
N PRO A 108 -2.80 -1.04 -19.80
CA PRO A 108 -1.74 -0.93 -20.79
C PRO A 108 -0.35 -0.74 -20.17
N ASN A 109 0.65 -1.45 -20.69
CA ASN A 109 2.03 -1.42 -20.18
C ASN A 109 2.62 -0.01 -20.17
N GLU A 110 2.29 0.82 -21.15
CA GLU A 110 2.70 2.23 -21.22
C GLU A 110 2.24 3.04 -20.00
N LEU A 111 1.01 2.81 -19.51
CA LEU A 111 0.49 3.47 -18.33
C LEU A 111 1.14 2.95 -17.05
N ILE A 112 1.43 1.64 -17.00
CA ILE A 112 2.18 1.04 -15.88
C ILE A 112 3.57 1.68 -15.78
N ILE A 113 4.27 1.80 -16.91
CA ILE A 113 5.59 2.44 -16.99
C ILE A 113 5.48 3.91 -16.55
N GLN A 114 4.51 4.65 -17.08
CA GLN A 114 4.32 6.05 -16.70
C GLN A 114 4.04 6.22 -15.20
N ILE A 115 3.15 5.42 -14.62
CA ILE A 115 2.84 5.47 -13.18
C ILE A 115 4.09 5.18 -12.35
N ASN A 116 4.87 4.15 -12.71
CA ASN A 116 6.08 3.80 -11.98
C ASN A 116 7.17 4.87 -12.12
N ASN A 117 7.28 5.52 -13.28
CA ASN A 117 8.21 6.64 -13.48
C ASN A 117 7.81 7.86 -12.64
N ASP A 118 6.52 8.21 -12.63
CA ASP A 118 5.99 9.29 -11.80
C ASP A 118 6.08 8.99 -10.29
N ASN A 119 6.14 7.72 -9.91
CA ASN A 119 6.09 7.26 -8.51
C ASN A 119 7.28 6.35 -8.17
N ASN A 120 8.47 6.66 -8.70
CA ASN A 120 9.67 5.84 -8.54
C ASN A 120 10.13 5.74 -7.07
N LEU A 121 10.05 6.84 -6.32
CA LEU A 121 10.39 6.85 -4.88
C LEU A 121 9.38 6.05 -4.07
N ASP A 122 8.08 6.15 -4.39
CA ASP A 122 7.05 5.34 -3.76
C ASP A 122 7.27 3.84 -4.02
N LEU A 123 7.71 3.47 -5.23
CA LEU A 123 8.04 2.09 -5.55
C LEU A 123 9.21 1.59 -4.71
N GLU A 124 10.29 2.36 -4.62
CA GLU A 124 11.46 1.98 -3.81
C GLU A 124 11.14 1.94 -2.30
N LEU A 125 10.34 2.88 -1.80
CA LEU A 125 9.88 2.91 -0.41
C LEU A 125 8.99 1.72 -0.08
N TYR A 126 8.10 1.36 -1.01
CA TYR A 126 7.23 0.20 -0.88
C TYR A 126 8.03 -1.10 -0.78
N GLU A 127 9.00 -1.34 -1.67
CA GLU A 127 9.85 -2.54 -1.62
C GLU A 127 10.68 -2.58 -0.33
N PHE A 128 11.25 -1.44 0.07
CA PHE A 128 11.96 -1.30 1.35
C PHE A 128 11.09 -1.69 2.55
N ALA A 129 9.87 -1.14 2.65
CA ALA A 129 8.97 -1.44 3.75
C ALA A 129 8.46 -2.89 3.72
N LYS A 130 8.25 -3.44 2.52
CA LYS A 130 7.87 -4.85 2.32
C LYS A 130 8.96 -5.79 2.80
N ASP A 131 10.23 -5.48 2.55
CA ASP A 131 11.36 -6.24 3.08
C ASP A 131 11.44 -6.20 4.60
N LEU A 132 11.17 -5.05 5.23
CA LEU A 132 11.09 -4.94 6.68
C LEU A 132 9.96 -5.80 7.26
N LEU A 133 8.78 -5.78 6.61
CA LEU A 133 7.65 -6.60 7.02
C LEU A 133 7.98 -8.10 6.89
N ASN A 134 8.57 -8.52 5.78
CA ASN A 134 9.03 -9.90 5.55
C ASN A 134 10.04 -10.35 6.61
N LYS A 135 10.98 -9.49 7.01
CA LYS A 135 11.92 -9.79 8.11
C LYS A 135 11.19 -10.05 9.43
N LYS A 136 10.18 -9.22 9.77
CA LYS A 136 9.34 -9.43 10.97
C LYS A 136 8.55 -10.73 10.92
N ILE A 137 8.03 -11.12 9.74
CA ILE A 137 7.33 -12.40 9.55
C ILE A 137 8.29 -13.58 9.75
N LYS A 138 9.50 -13.50 9.19
CA LYS A 138 10.53 -14.55 9.32
C LYS A 138 11.00 -14.73 10.77
N SER A 139 10.98 -13.67 11.58
CA SER A 139 11.36 -13.73 13.00
C SER A 139 10.26 -14.24 13.94
N LEU A 140 9.06 -14.55 13.44
CA LEU A 140 7.98 -15.11 14.27
C LEU A 140 8.37 -16.49 14.82
N SER A 141 7.97 -16.76 16.07
CA SER A 141 8.10 -18.09 16.66
C SER A 141 7.21 -19.11 15.93
N GLU A 142 7.45 -20.40 16.13
CA GLU A 142 6.62 -21.44 15.53
C GLU A 142 5.14 -21.31 15.92
N SER A 143 4.86 -21.03 17.19
CA SER A 143 3.50 -20.77 17.68
C SER A 143 2.86 -19.56 16.97
N GLN A 144 3.58 -18.46 16.82
CA GLN A 144 3.09 -17.26 16.13
C GLN A 144 2.88 -17.49 14.64
N ARG A 145 3.74 -18.27 13.98
CA ARG A 145 3.55 -18.65 12.56
C ARG A 145 2.30 -19.50 12.37
N ASN A 146 2.06 -20.44 13.27
CA ASN A 146 0.84 -21.24 13.27
C ASN A 146 -0.40 -20.36 13.49
N GLU A 147 -0.34 -19.38 14.39
CA GLU A 147 -1.43 -18.43 14.58
C GLU A 147 -1.67 -17.57 13.33
N LEU A 148 -0.61 -17.02 12.73
CA LEU A 148 -0.70 -16.26 11.48
C LEU A 148 -1.32 -17.10 10.35
N HIS A 149 -0.95 -18.37 10.24
CA HIS A 149 -1.52 -19.27 9.22
C HIS A 149 -3.05 -19.32 9.33
N HIS A 150 -3.58 -19.46 10.54
CA HIS A 150 -5.01 -19.53 10.81
C HIS A 150 -5.70 -18.17 10.97
N PHE A 151 -4.95 -17.07 11.02
CA PHE A 151 -5.51 -15.72 11.09
C PHE A 151 -6.26 -15.41 9.79
N SER A 152 -7.58 -15.26 9.86
CA SER A 152 -8.43 -15.03 8.70
C SER A 152 -9.43 -13.91 8.98
N PRO A 153 -9.98 -13.29 7.93
CA PRO A 153 -11.12 -12.40 8.09
C PRO A 153 -12.29 -13.16 8.72
N PHE A 154 -13.11 -12.44 9.49
CA PHE A 154 -14.39 -12.97 9.92
C PHE A 154 -15.30 -13.08 8.68
N ILE A 155 -15.98 -14.23 8.53
CA ILE A 155 -16.94 -14.51 7.46
C ILE A 155 -18.33 -14.37 8.03
#